data_AF-A0A4Y6R0P8-F1
#
_entry.id   AF-A0A4Y6R0P8-F1
#
_cell.length_a   1.000
_cell.length_b   1.000
_cell.length_c   1.000
_cell.angle_alpha   90.00
_cell.angle_beta   90.00
_cell.angle_gamma   90.00
#
_symmetry.space_group_name_H-M   'P 1'
#
loop_
_entity.id
_entity.type
_entity.pdbx_description
1 polymer ?
#
loop_
_entity_poly.entity_id
_entity_poly.type
_entity_poly.pdbx_seq_one_letter_code
_entity_poly.pdbx_strand_id
1 'polypeptide(L)'
;MTITEFLEARIEEDEMRAGSGWARLGDTRWETDNYGRDTLTPSAVLAECAAKRAILKEHEIDLHMSQPYCDTCAEWWASELGEGPPPVKFPCPTIRALAAVYKDHPDYQKEWKQ
;
A
#
# COMPACT_ATOMS: atom_id res chain seq x y z
N MET A 1 16.44 1.65 0.00
CA MET A 1 15.00 1.95 -0.12
C MET A 1 14.24 0.98 0.76
N THR A 2 13.46 1.51 1.69
CA THR A 2 12.53 0.75 2.52
C THR A 2 11.23 0.47 1.75
N ILE A 3 10.43 -0.48 2.23
CA ILE A 3 9.11 -0.77 1.63
C ILE A 3 8.15 0.42 1.73
N THR A 4 8.24 1.23 2.80
CA THR A 4 7.43 2.45 2.95
C THR A 4 7.84 3.51 1.96
N GLU A 5 9.15 3.79 1.84
CA GLU A 5 9.70 4.73 0.83
C GLU A 5 9.28 4.31 -0.59
N PHE A 6 9.32 3.02 -0.89
CA PHE A 6 8.85 2.48 -2.16
C PHE A 6 7.36 2.73 -2.39
N LEU A 7 6.52 2.44 -1.40
CA LEU A 7 5.07 2.64 -1.48
C LEU A 7 4.72 4.11 -1.63
N GLU A 8 5.38 5.01 -0.90
CA GLU A 8 5.21 6.46 -1.03
C GLU A 8 5.55 6.94 -2.43
N ALA A 9 6.70 6.52 -2.97
CA ALA A 9 7.10 6.88 -4.33
C ALA A 9 6.10 6.38 -5.39
N ARG A 10 5.53 5.18 -5.21
CA ARG A 10 4.52 4.63 -6.13
C ARG A 10 3.17 5.35 -6.02
N ILE A 11 2.77 5.72 -4.80
CA ILE A 11 1.55 6.52 -4.59
C ILE A 11 1.70 7.90 -5.24
N GLU A 12 2.85 8.56 -5.07
CA GLU A 12 3.12 9.86 -5.71
C GLU A 12 3.11 9.76 -7.24
N GLU A 13 3.67 8.69 -7.80
CA GLU A 13 3.63 8.44 -9.23
C GLU A 13 2.19 8.26 -9.75
N ASP A 14 1.37 7.50 -9.04
CA ASP A 14 -0.05 7.30 -9.36
C ASP A 14 -0.84 8.62 -9.26
N GLU A 15 -0.59 9.43 -8.23
CA GLU A 15 -1.17 10.78 -8.05
C GLU A 15 -0.79 11.72 -9.21
N MET A 16 0.48 11.75 -9.60
CA MET A 16 0.98 12.56 -10.72
C MET A 16 0.36 12.12 -12.06
N ARG A 17 0.25 10.81 -12.30
CA ARG A 17 -0.40 10.26 -13.50
C ARG A 17 -1.88 10.62 -13.56
N ALA A 18 -2.59 10.57 -12.43
CA ALA A 18 -3.97 11.01 -12.34
C ALA A 18 -4.12 12.52 -12.59
N GLY A 19 -3.26 13.34 -11.98
CA GLY A 19 -3.31 14.81 -12.06
C GLY A 19 -2.90 15.38 -13.43
N SER A 20 -2.02 14.71 -14.16
CA SER A 20 -1.50 15.17 -15.47
C SER A 20 -2.50 15.01 -16.62
N GLY A 21 -3.67 14.41 -16.40
CA GLY A 21 -4.66 14.16 -17.45
C GLY A 21 -4.21 13.10 -18.47
N TRP A 22 -3.08 12.41 -18.24
CA TRP A 22 -2.62 11.26 -19.04
C TRP A 22 -3.65 10.13 -19.10
N ALA A 23 -4.56 10.05 -18.12
CA ALA A 23 -5.72 9.15 -18.16
C ALA A 23 -6.72 9.45 -19.30
N ARG A 24 -6.62 10.61 -19.99
CA ARG A 24 -7.56 11.00 -21.07
C ARG A 24 -7.06 10.73 -22.49
N LEU A 25 -5.78 10.46 -22.70
CA LEU A 25 -5.22 10.25 -24.05
C LEU A 25 -5.00 8.76 -24.31
N GLY A 26 -6.09 8.04 -24.59
CA GLY A 26 -6.25 7.05 -25.66
C GLY A 26 -5.17 5.99 -25.98
N ASP A 27 -4.14 5.80 -25.16
CA ASP A 27 -3.08 4.80 -25.38
C ASP A 27 -2.88 3.87 -24.17
N THR A 28 -3.83 3.89 -23.24
CA THR A 28 -3.93 2.88 -22.21
C THR A 28 -4.67 1.68 -22.77
N ARG A 29 -3.93 0.80 -23.44
CA ARG A 29 -4.28 -0.62 -23.46
C ARG A 29 -4.09 -1.20 -22.05
N TRP A 30 -4.85 -0.70 -21.08
CA TRP A 30 -5.26 -1.50 -19.94
C TRP A 30 -6.40 -2.33 -20.51
N GLU A 31 -6.07 -3.53 -20.97
CA GLU A 31 -7.05 -4.52 -21.40
C GLU A 31 -8.19 -4.52 -20.38
N THR A 32 -9.40 -4.31 -20.90
CA THR A 32 -10.69 -4.44 -20.20
C THR A 32 -10.55 -5.13 -18.86
N ASP A 33 -10.91 -4.45 -17.78
CA ASP A 33 -11.20 -5.14 -16.54
C ASP A 33 -12.23 -6.26 -16.80
N ASN A 34 -12.34 -7.22 -15.87
CA ASN A 34 -13.27 -8.36 -15.97
C ASN A 34 -14.76 -7.94 -16.09
N TYR A 35 -15.07 -6.63 -16.18
CA TYR A 35 -16.41 -6.06 -16.21
C TYR A 35 -16.72 -5.24 -17.48
N GLY A 36 -15.75 -5.03 -18.38
CA GLY A 36 -16.01 -4.56 -19.76
C GLY A 36 -16.52 -3.13 -19.92
N ARG A 37 -16.31 -2.26 -18.92
CA ARG A 37 -16.50 -0.78 -18.88
C ARG A 37 -16.25 -0.35 -17.41
N ASP A 38 -15.55 0.71 -17.04
CA ASP A 38 -15.03 1.90 -17.70
C ASP A 38 -13.81 2.38 -16.90
N THR A 39 -12.84 2.95 -17.62
CA THR A 39 -11.68 3.75 -17.18
C THR A 39 -11.61 4.09 -15.67
N LEU A 40 -10.54 3.67 -15.00
CA LEU A 40 -10.09 4.28 -13.74
C LEU A 40 -10.07 5.80 -13.91
N THR A 41 -11.08 6.48 -13.37
CA THR A 41 -11.15 7.94 -13.46
C THR A 41 -10.02 8.54 -12.63
N PRO A 42 -9.47 9.71 -13.01
CA PRO A 42 -8.49 10.39 -12.18
C PRO A 42 -8.93 10.54 -10.71
N SER A 43 -10.21 10.79 -10.47
CA SER A 43 -10.78 10.87 -9.12
C SER A 43 -10.75 9.53 -8.37
N ALA A 44 -10.97 8.40 -9.04
CA ALA A 44 -10.88 7.09 -8.42
C ALA A 44 -9.43 6.75 -8.03
N VAL A 45 -8.47 7.02 -8.92
CA VAL A 45 -7.03 6.83 -8.63
C VAL A 45 -6.59 7.67 -7.43
N LEU A 46 -7.00 8.95 -7.38
CA LEU A 46 -6.69 9.82 -6.25
C LEU A 46 -7.33 9.34 -4.94
N ALA A 47 -8.56 8.80 -4.99
CA ALA A 47 -9.20 8.22 -3.82
C ALA A 47 -8.46 6.96 -3.31
N GLU A 48 -8.00 6.10 -4.21
CA GLU A 48 -7.14 4.96 -3.86
C GLU A 48 -5.80 5.40 -3.26
N CYS A 49 -5.17 6.43 -3.83
CA CYS A 49 -3.93 7.00 -3.29
C CYS A 49 -4.13 7.53 -1.87
N ALA A 50 -5.21 8.27 -1.65
CA ALA A 50 -5.59 8.75 -0.31
C ALA A 50 -5.81 7.60 0.68
N ALA A 51 -6.47 6.52 0.25
CA ALA A 51 -6.66 5.34 1.08
C ALA A 51 -5.33 4.65 1.42
N LYS A 52 -4.44 4.46 0.43
CA LYS A 52 -3.10 3.89 0.65
C LYS A 52 -2.27 4.74 1.63
N ARG A 53 -2.32 6.08 1.52
CA ARG A 53 -1.67 6.99 2.48
C ARG A 53 -2.23 6.85 3.89
N ALA A 54 -3.55 6.73 4.03
CA ALA A 54 -4.17 6.49 5.32
C ALA A 54 -3.68 5.17 5.95
N ILE A 55 -3.62 4.09 5.17
CA ILE A 55 -3.08 2.80 5.63
C ILE A 55 -1.60 2.92 6.02
N LEU A 56 -0.76 3.59 5.22
CA LEU A 56 0.65 3.78 5.57
C LEU A 56 0.82 4.52 6.90
N LYS A 57 0.01 5.57 7.12
CA LYS A 57 0.03 6.34 8.37
C LYS A 57 -0.45 5.50 9.56
N GLU A 58 -1.46 4.67 9.38
CA GLU A 58 -1.97 3.79 10.43
C GLU A 58 -0.97 2.69 10.78
N HIS A 59 -0.19 2.22 9.80
CA HIS A 59 0.80 1.16 9.98
C HIS A 59 2.24 1.70 10.05
N GLU A 60 2.43 2.90 10.61
CA GLU A 60 3.75 3.49 10.81
C GLU A 60 4.60 2.60 11.74
N ILE A 61 5.93 2.65 11.54
CA ILE A 61 6.86 1.87 12.36
C ILE A 61 6.93 2.50 13.75
N ASP A 62 6.56 1.75 14.78
CA ASP A 62 6.90 2.16 16.14
C ASP A 62 8.36 1.80 16.45
N LEU A 63 9.17 2.82 16.72
CA LEU A 63 10.58 2.70 17.10
C LEU A 63 10.80 2.69 18.61
N HIS A 64 9.74 2.74 19.43
CA HIS A 64 9.87 2.69 20.89
C HIS A 64 10.32 1.30 21.40
N MET A 65 10.21 0.25 20.57
CA MET A 65 10.67 -1.09 20.88
C MET A 65 12.05 -1.41 20.27
N SER A 66 12.75 -2.38 20.87
CA SER A 66 14.09 -2.84 20.40
C SER A 66 14.10 -3.48 19.00
N GLN A 67 12.93 -3.73 18.40
CA GLN A 67 12.75 -4.13 17.00
C GLN A 67 11.58 -3.37 16.38
N PRO A 68 11.57 -3.14 15.06
CA PRO A 68 10.49 -2.43 14.40
C PRO A 68 9.23 -3.32 14.34
N TYR A 69 8.17 -2.87 14.99
CA TYR A 69 6.86 -3.53 15.02
C TYR A 69 5.78 -2.60 14.47
N CYS A 70 4.63 -3.19 14.14
CA CYS A 70 3.43 -2.47 13.74
C CYS A 70 2.37 -2.63 14.83
N ASP A 71 2.12 -1.55 15.58
CA ASP A 71 1.19 -1.55 16.72
C ASP A 71 -0.25 -1.77 16.29
N THR A 72 -0.69 -1.16 15.18
CA THR A 72 -2.05 -1.35 14.64
C THR A 72 -2.37 -2.81 14.36
N CYS A 73 -1.40 -3.57 13.84
CA CYS A 73 -1.60 -5.00 13.61
C CYS A 73 -1.56 -5.80 14.92
N ALA A 74 -0.91 -5.29 15.97
CA ALA A 74 -0.87 -5.92 17.29
C ALA A 74 -2.14 -5.60 18.10
N GLU A 75 -2.76 -4.43 17.99
CA GLU A 75 -3.94 -4.10 18.82
C GLU A 75 -5.17 -4.98 18.52
N TRP A 76 -5.30 -5.48 17.29
CA TRP A 76 -6.47 -6.26 16.85
C TRP A 76 -6.64 -7.63 17.53
N TRP A 77 -5.57 -8.23 18.07
CA TRP A 77 -5.61 -9.58 18.66
C TRP A 77 -5.63 -9.53 20.21
N ALA A 78 -5.56 -8.34 20.83
CA ALA A 78 -5.50 -8.17 22.29
C ALA A 78 -6.83 -8.33 23.02
N SER A 79 -7.95 -8.29 22.31
CA SER A 79 -9.27 -8.14 22.92
C SER A 79 -9.90 -9.44 23.41
N GLU A 80 -9.40 -10.63 23.03
CA GLU A 80 -10.07 -11.91 23.35
C GLU A 80 -9.42 -12.75 24.46
N LEU A 81 -8.14 -12.57 24.80
CA LEU A 81 -7.41 -13.53 25.65
C LEU A 81 -6.70 -12.95 26.89
N GLY A 82 -6.78 -11.65 27.16
CA GLY A 82 -6.22 -11.03 28.38
C GLY A 82 -4.68 -10.97 28.41
N GLU A 83 -4.00 -11.61 27.47
CA GLU A 83 -2.61 -11.36 27.10
C GLU A 83 -2.62 -10.68 25.72
N GLY A 84 -2.01 -9.50 25.63
CA GLY A 84 -1.85 -8.81 24.35
C GLY A 84 -1.11 -9.72 23.36
N PRO A 85 -1.47 -9.71 22.08
CA PRO A 85 -0.87 -10.57 21.08
C PRO A 85 0.59 -10.18 20.90
N PRO A 86 1.40 -11.13 20.39
CA PRO A 86 2.78 -10.81 20.08
C PRO A 86 2.83 -9.66 19.07
N PRO A 87 3.76 -8.71 19.26
CA PRO A 87 3.87 -7.58 18.36
C PRO A 87 4.17 -8.07 16.93
N VAL A 88 3.48 -7.49 15.94
CA VAL A 88 3.62 -7.92 14.55
C VAL A 88 4.84 -7.26 13.94
N LYS A 89 5.86 -8.07 13.59
CA LYS A 89 7.12 -7.57 13.03
C LYS A 89 6.87 -6.76 11.76
N PHE A 90 7.47 -5.56 11.70
CA PHE A 90 7.44 -4.74 10.50
C PHE A 90 8.45 -5.26 9.45
N PRO A 91 8.12 -5.24 8.14
CA PRO A 91 6.83 -4.85 7.56
C PRO A 91 5.76 -5.90 7.81
N CYS A 92 4.61 -5.43 8.30
CA CYS A 92 3.48 -6.28 8.64
C CYS A 92 2.77 -6.80 7.37
N PRO A 93 1.91 -7.83 7.49
CA PRO A 93 1.22 -8.42 6.34
C PRO A 93 0.44 -7.42 5.49
N THR A 94 -0.16 -6.40 6.11
CA THR A 94 -0.90 -5.32 5.42
C THR A 94 0.01 -4.51 4.50
N ILE A 95 1.16 -4.04 5.00
CA ILE A 95 2.12 -3.30 4.18
C ILE A 95 2.69 -4.17 3.05
N ARG A 96 2.95 -5.45 3.31
CA ARG A 96 3.37 -6.39 2.26
C ARG A 96 2.29 -6.60 1.20
N ALA A 97 1.02 -6.66 1.59
CA ALA A 97 -0.10 -6.78 0.66
C ALA A 97 -0.22 -5.55 -0.25
N LEU A 98 -0.03 -4.34 0.30
CA LEU A 98 0.03 -3.12 -0.51
C LEU A 98 1.18 -3.17 -1.52
N ALA A 99 2.37 -3.58 -1.09
CA ALA A 99 3.54 -3.69 -1.97
C ALA A 99 3.36 -4.75 -3.07
N ALA A 100 2.58 -5.81 -2.82
CA ALA A 100 2.34 -6.89 -3.78
C ALA A 100 1.64 -6.43 -5.07
N VAL A 101 0.90 -5.32 -5.04
CA VAL A 101 0.31 -4.70 -6.23
C VAL A 101 1.38 -4.27 -7.24
N TYR A 102 2.58 -3.93 -6.75
CA TYR A 102 3.70 -3.47 -7.54
C TYR A 102 4.78 -4.55 -7.75
N LYS A 103 4.45 -5.84 -7.60
CA LYS A 103 5.42 -6.96 -7.67
C LYS A 103 6.23 -7.03 -8.98
N ASP A 104 5.67 -6.51 -10.07
CA ASP A 104 6.28 -6.51 -11.40
C ASP A 104 7.09 -5.23 -11.68
N HIS A 105 7.16 -4.31 -10.70
CA HIS A 105 7.96 -3.09 -10.77
C HIS A 105 9.46 -3.41 -10.62
N PRO A 106 10.38 -2.81 -11.40
CA PRO A 106 11.81 -3.11 -11.34
C PRO A 106 12.44 -2.88 -9.96
N ASP A 107 11.97 -1.86 -9.23
CA ASP A 107 12.47 -1.56 -7.89
C ASP A 107 11.81 -2.38 -6.76
N TYR A 108 10.88 -3.29 -7.07
CA TYR A 108 10.27 -4.16 -6.08
C TYR A 108 11.27 -5.19 -5.56
N GLN A 109 11.40 -5.31 -4.22
CA GLN A 109 12.31 -6.27 -3.62
C GLN A 109 11.56 -7.56 -3.23
N LYS A 110 12.09 -8.72 -3.65
CA LYS A 110 11.45 -10.04 -3.45
C LYS A 110 11.23 -10.40 -1.97
N GLU A 111 12.04 -9.84 -1.08
CA GLU A 111 11.92 -10.00 0.37
C GLU A 111 10.65 -9.38 0.97
N TRP A 112 9.96 -8.51 0.23
CA TRP A 112 8.68 -7.92 0.63
C TRP A 112 7.47 -8.82 0.37
N LYS A 113 7.69 -9.99 -0.23
CA LYS A 113 6.63 -10.96 -0.50
C LYS A 113 6.05 -11.51 0.81
N GLN A 114 4.74 -11.80 0.82
CA GLN A 114 4.10 -12.59 1.87
C GLN A 114 4.57 -14.04 1.82
#